data_AF-A0A353C8K1-F1
#
_entry.id   AF-A0A353C8K1-F1
#
_cell.length_a   1.000
_cell.length_b   1.000
_cell.length_c   1.000
_cell.angle_alpha   90.00
_cell.angle_beta   90.00
_cell.angle_gamma   90.00
#
_symmetry.space_group_name_H-M   'P 1'
#
loop_
_entity.id
_entity.type
_entity.pdbx_description
1 polymer ?
#
loop_
_entity_poly.entity_id
_entity_poly.type
_entity_poly.pdbx_seq_one_letter_code
_entity_poly.pdbx_strand_id
1 'polypeptide(L)'
;MRTAIGIEEIDEIVRKFETCTIERSNWHHREHLLVALYYVERVGVEHAIEKMREGIFRLLTEAFNVDLTAEMPYHETLTVFWVRAVDAFRSAHPNSSLNELADEMTQHFDKELPLRFYSRELLFSDRARETFIEPDVRAFEPSALLAVGESVNSH
;
A
#
# COMPACT_ATOMS: atom_id res chain seq x y z
N MET A 1 21.36 -10.07 -4.10
CA MET A 1 21.40 -8.73 -3.48
C MET A 1 20.45 -7.88 -4.28
N ARG A 2 19.34 -7.41 -3.69
CA ARG A 2 18.46 -6.46 -4.38
C ARG A 2 19.16 -5.10 -4.33
N THR A 3 19.22 -4.41 -5.46
CA THR A 3 19.78 -3.05 -5.53
C THR A 3 18.86 -2.10 -4.77
N ALA A 4 19.43 -1.07 -4.13
CA ALA A 4 18.68 0.01 -3.51
C ALA A 4 17.69 0.63 -4.52
N ILE A 5 16.50 0.97 -4.05
CA ILE A 5 15.46 1.56 -4.89
C ILE A 5 15.87 2.98 -5.26
N GLY A 6 15.91 3.28 -6.57
CA GLY A 6 16.21 4.62 -7.07
C GLY A 6 14.95 5.49 -7.15
N ILE A 7 15.11 6.82 -7.08
CA ILE A 7 13.99 7.76 -7.28
C ILE A 7 13.40 7.60 -8.68
N GLU A 8 14.25 7.40 -9.70
CA GLU A 8 13.83 7.17 -11.09
C GLU A 8 12.99 5.89 -11.24
N GLU A 9 13.28 4.86 -10.45
CA GLU A 9 12.49 3.62 -10.46
C GLU A 9 11.08 3.88 -9.89
N ILE A 10 10.99 4.62 -8.78
CA ILE A 10 9.70 5.02 -8.18
C ILE A 10 8.90 5.83 -9.19
N ASP A 11 9.51 6.86 -9.79
CA ASP A 11 8.87 7.70 -10.80
C ASP A 11 8.40 6.87 -12.01
N GLU A 12 9.19 5.89 -12.47
CA GLU A 12 8.80 5.01 -13.57
C GLU A 12 7.59 4.14 -13.21
N ILE A 13 7.58 3.54 -12.01
CA ILE A 13 6.46 2.73 -11.52
C ILE A 13 5.19 3.58 -11.44
N VAL A 14 5.27 4.78 -10.85
CA VAL A 14 4.10 5.67 -10.75
C VAL A 14 3.63 6.10 -12.13
N ARG A 15 4.54 6.49 -13.02
CA ARG A 15 4.17 6.84 -14.40
C ARG A 15 3.44 5.69 -15.09
N LYS A 16 3.94 4.45 -14.96
CA LYS A 16 3.28 3.28 -15.55
C LYS A 16 1.91 3.03 -14.92
N PHE A 17 1.76 3.21 -13.60
CA PHE A 17 0.48 3.09 -12.90
C PHE A 17 -0.53 4.11 -13.41
N GLU A 18 -0.16 5.39 -13.44
CA GLU A 18 -1.02 6.50 -13.87
C GLU A 18 -1.45 6.40 -15.34
N THR A 19 -0.57 5.85 -16.18
CA THR A 19 -0.83 5.62 -17.61
C THR A 19 -1.41 4.25 -17.93
N CYS A 20 -1.68 3.41 -16.92
CA CYS A 20 -2.22 2.06 -17.10
C CYS A 20 -1.35 1.18 -18.03
N THR A 21 -0.02 1.28 -17.90
CA THR A 21 0.97 0.51 -18.69
C THR A 21 1.79 -0.46 -17.84
N ILE A 22 1.50 -0.60 -16.55
CA ILE A 22 2.04 -1.70 -15.74
C ILE A 22 1.42 -3.01 -16.24
N GLU A 23 2.22 -4.06 -16.41
CA GLU A 23 1.71 -5.40 -16.71
C GLU A 23 1.13 -6.06 -15.45
N ARG A 24 0.08 -6.88 -15.60
CA ARG A 24 -0.56 -7.56 -14.46
C ARG A 24 0.42 -8.38 -13.62
N SER A 25 1.40 -9.03 -14.25
CA SER A 25 2.45 -9.81 -13.59
C SER A 25 3.47 -8.96 -12.85
N ASN A 26 3.49 -7.64 -13.03
CA ASN A 26 4.41 -6.71 -12.38
C ASN A 26 3.70 -5.81 -11.35
N TRP A 27 2.39 -5.97 -11.16
CA TRP A 27 1.64 -5.26 -10.12
C TRP A 27 1.54 -6.12 -8.87
N HIS A 28 2.49 -5.93 -7.95
CA HIS A 28 2.54 -6.64 -6.69
C HIS A 28 2.48 -5.68 -5.50
N HIS A 29 2.56 -6.26 -4.31
CA HIS A 29 2.56 -5.53 -3.04
C HIS A 29 3.62 -4.42 -3.00
N ARG A 30 4.82 -4.69 -3.52
CA ARG A 30 5.89 -3.69 -3.59
C ARG A 30 5.48 -2.46 -4.39
N GLU A 31 5.01 -2.65 -5.62
CA GLU A 31 4.65 -1.54 -6.51
C GLU A 31 3.49 -0.75 -5.92
N HIS A 32 2.53 -1.43 -5.27
CA HIS A 32 1.46 -0.78 -4.52
C HIS A 32 1.99 0.15 -3.41
N LEU A 33 2.95 -0.34 -2.60
CA LEU A 33 3.57 0.46 -1.54
C LEU A 33 4.34 1.68 -2.11
N LEU A 34 5.07 1.50 -3.21
CA LEU A 34 5.85 2.58 -3.82
C LEU A 34 4.94 3.70 -4.38
N VAL A 35 3.84 3.34 -5.04
CA VAL A 35 2.85 4.32 -5.52
C VAL A 35 2.17 5.02 -4.34
N ALA A 36 1.80 4.29 -3.30
CA ALA A 36 1.22 4.87 -2.08
C ALA A 36 2.17 5.88 -1.42
N LEU A 37 3.45 5.53 -1.27
CA LEU A 37 4.47 6.41 -0.68
C LEU A 37 4.65 7.70 -1.48
N TYR A 38 4.73 7.58 -2.81
CA TYR A 38 4.81 8.72 -3.69
C TYR A 38 3.60 9.66 -3.55
N TYR A 39 2.38 9.12 -3.46
CA TYR A 39 1.18 9.95 -3.28
C TYR A 39 1.10 10.57 -1.90
N VAL A 40 1.38 9.81 -0.84
CA VAL A 40 1.41 10.33 0.53
C VAL A 40 2.35 11.53 0.63
N GLU A 41 3.58 11.41 0.10
CA GLU A 41 4.58 12.49 0.16
C GLU A 41 4.11 13.77 -0.55
N ARG A 42 3.32 13.65 -1.62
CA ARG A 42 2.99 14.78 -2.51
C ARG A 42 1.63 15.40 -2.25
N VAL A 43 0.64 14.61 -1.83
CA VAL A 43 -0.76 15.06 -1.71
C VAL A 43 -1.39 14.77 -0.36
N GLY A 44 -0.66 14.09 0.55
CA GLY A 44 -1.15 13.69 1.86
C GLY A 44 -2.06 12.45 1.83
N VAL A 45 -2.29 11.87 2.99
CA VAL A 45 -2.94 10.55 3.17
C VAL A 45 -4.34 10.44 2.54
N GLU A 46 -5.22 11.42 2.76
CA GLU A 46 -6.61 11.34 2.28
C GLU A 46 -6.70 11.35 0.75
N HIS A 47 -5.98 12.28 0.09
CA HIS A 47 -5.93 12.30 -1.38
C HIS A 47 -5.14 11.12 -1.95
N ALA A 48 -4.15 10.59 -1.22
CA ALA A 48 -3.43 9.40 -1.64
C ALA A 48 -4.37 8.17 -1.68
N ILE A 49 -5.28 8.03 -0.71
CA ILE A 49 -6.31 6.98 -0.71
C ILE A 49 -7.18 7.08 -1.97
N GLU A 50 -7.68 8.28 -2.28
CA GLU A 50 -8.52 8.51 -3.45
C GLU A 50 -7.79 8.17 -4.75
N LYS A 51 -6.56 8.66 -4.92
CA LYS A 51 -5.74 8.39 -6.11
C LYS A 51 -5.39 6.92 -6.26
N MET A 52 -5.11 6.22 -5.15
CA MET A 52 -4.87 4.77 -5.18
C MET A 52 -6.13 4.01 -5.60
N ARG A 53 -7.30 4.37 -5.05
CA ARG A 53 -8.59 3.76 -5.41
C ARG A 53 -8.86 3.93 -6.90
N GLU A 54 -8.84 5.16 -7.39
CA GLU A 54 -9.08 5.49 -8.81
C GLU A 54 -8.09 4.79 -9.73
N GLY A 55 -6.80 4.87 -9.42
CA GLY A 55 -5.75 4.28 -10.24
C GLY A 55 -5.83 2.74 -10.30
N ILE A 56 -6.18 2.07 -9.20
CA ILE A 56 -6.37 0.61 -9.20
C ILE A 56 -7.57 0.22 -10.06
N PHE A 57 -8.71 0.92 -9.96
CA PHE A 57 -9.87 0.63 -10.82
C PHE A 57 -9.57 0.86 -12.30
N ARG A 58 -8.84 1.93 -12.64
CA ARG A 58 -8.37 2.15 -14.01
C ARG A 58 -7.42 1.04 -14.46
N LEU A 59 -6.47 0.64 -13.63
CA LEU A 59 -5.52 -0.44 -13.98
C LEU A 59 -6.24 -1.78 -14.21
N LEU A 60 -7.20 -2.13 -13.35
CA LEU A 60 -8.02 -3.34 -13.49
C LEU A 60 -8.79 -3.36 -14.82
N THR A 61 -9.40 -2.23 -15.18
CA THR A 61 -10.27 -2.16 -16.37
C THR A 61 -9.50 -1.90 -17.67
N GLU A 62 -8.60 -0.91 -17.69
CA GLU A 62 -7.88 -0.45 -18.90
C GLU A 62 -6.67 -1.32 -19.24
N ALA A 63 -5.91 -1.79 -18.25
CA ALA A 63 -4.68 -2.56 -18.49
C ALA A 63 -4.89 -4.06 -18.36
N PHE A 64 -5.62 -4.49 -17.33
CA PHE A 64 -5.75 -5.92 -17.00
C PHE A 64 -6.98 -6.58 -17.62
N ASN A 65 -7.86 -5.79 -18.25
CA ASN A 65 -9.08 -6.24 -18.90
C ASN A 65 -9.99 -7.08 -17.96
N VAL A 66 -10.07 -6.68 -16.69
CA VAL A 66 -10.91 -7.34 -15.69
C VAL A 66 -12.36 -6.93 -15.89
N ASP A 67 -13.25 -7.91 -16.00
CA ASP A 67 -14.69 -7.70 -15.91
C ASP A 67 -15.11 -7.59 -14.44
N LEU A 68 -15.31 -6.34 -13.99
CA LEU A 68 -15.68 -6.04 -12.61
C LEU A 68 -17.07 -6.57 -12.19
N THR A 69 -17.89 -7.02 -13.14
CA THR A 69 -19.17 -7.67 -12.85
C THR A 69 -19.02 -9.17 -12.57
N ALA A 70 -17.93 -9.77 -13.06
CA ALA A 70 -17.62 -11.19 -12.88
C ALA A 70 -16.65 -11.43 -11.72
N GLU A 71 -15.67 -10.55 -11.52
CA GLU A 71 -14.73 -10.60 -10.40
C GLU A 71 -14.43 -9.19 -9.84
N MET A 72 -14.25 -9.07 -8.53
CA MET A 72 -13.84 -7.81 -7.89
C MET A 72 -12.50 -8.01 -7.16
N PRO A 73 -11.35 -7.90 -7.86
CA PRO A 73 -10.03 -8.06 -7.25
C PRO A 73 -9.66 -6.93 -6.28
N TYR A 74 -10.34 -5.79 -6.38
CA TYR A 74 -10.16 -4.65 -5.49
C TYR A 74 -10.54 -4.99 -4.04
N HIS A 75 -9.83 -4.37 -3.09
CA HIS A 75 -10.10 -4.50 -1.66
C HIS A 75 -9.91 -3.15 -0.98
N GLU A 76 -11.02 -2.54 -0.59
CA GLU A 76 -11.07 -1.20 0.01
C GLU A 76 -10.28 -1.13 1.32
N THR A 77 -10.58 -2.02 2.27
CA THR A 77 -9.90 -2.00 3.59
C THR A 77 -8.38 -2.15 3.46
N LEU A 78 -7.89 -3.05 2.60
CA LEU A 78 -6.45 -3.21 2.38
C LEU A 78 -5.82 -1.98 1.72
N THR A 79 -6.50 -1.37 0.74
CA THR A 79 -5.99 -0.16 0.07
C THR A 79 -5.83 0.98 1.07
N VAL A 80 -6.86 1.24 1.88
CA VAL A 80 -6.80 2.28 2.92
C VAL A 80 -5.76 1.95 3.99
N PHE A 81 -5.71 0.69 4.45
CA PHE A 81 -4.72 0.24 5.42
C PHE A 81 -3.29 0.53 4.95
N TRP A 82 -2.94 0.16 3.71
CA TRP A 82 -1.59 0.34 3.20
C TRP A 82 -1.21 1.81 3.06
N VAL A 83 -2.11 2.65 2.54
CA VAL A 83 -1.84 4.09 2.42
C VAL A 83 -1.64 4.73 3.79
N ARG A 84 -2.49 4.41 4.78
CA ARG A 84 -2.30 4.90 6.14
C ARG A 84 -1.02 4.35 6.80
N ALA A 85 -0.63 3.13 6.48
CA ALA A 85 0.58 2.51 7.05
C ALA A 85 1.84 3.21 6.53
N VAL A 86 1.85 3.50 5.23
CA VAL A 86 2.88 4.29 4.57
C VAL A 86 2.96 5.70 5.16
N ASP A 87 1.82 6.36 5.38
CA ASP A 87 1.76 7.70 5.99
C ASP A 87 2.32 7.75 7.41
N ALA A 88 1.94 6.79 8.25
CA ALA A 88 2.50 6.65 9.59
C ALA A 88 4.01 6.43 9.56
N PHE A 89 4.49 5.57 8.65
CA PHE A 89 5.91 5.29 8.49
C PHE A 89 6.70 6.52 8.01
N ARG A 90 6.17 7.25 7.03
CA ARG A 90 6.75 8.49 6.55
C ARG A 90 6.83 9.55 7.65
N SER A 91 5.74 9.72 8.41
CA SER A 91 5.64 10.68 9.51
C SER A 91 6.61 10.38 10.65
N ALA A 92 6.90 9.11 10.91
CA ALA A 92 7.88 8.68 11.91
C ALA A 92 9.33 8.97 11.52
N HIS A 93 9.60 9.16 10.22
CA HIS A 93 10.94 9.31 9.66
C HIS A 93 11.04 10.60 8.82
N PRO A 94 10.77 11.79 9.38
CA PRO A 94 10.61 13.03 8.60
C PRO A 94 11.88 13.44 7.85
N ASN A 95 13.05 13.00 8.30
CA ASN A 95 14.35 13.35 7.71
C ASN A 95 14.85 12.34 6.66
N SER A 96 14.19 11.18 6.52
CA SER A 96 14.57 10.19 5.52
C SER A 96 14.10 10.61 4.14
N SER A 97 14.90 10.30 3.12
CA SER A 97 14.56 10.50 1.72
C SER A 97 13.51 9.49 1.24
N LEU A 98 12.86 9.79 0.11
CA LEU A 98 11.83 8.93 -0.47
C LEU A 98 12.35 7.52 -0.79
N ASN A 99 13.58 7.42 -1.33
CA ASN A 99 14.20 6.15 -1.69
C ASN A 99 14.62 5.33 -0.47
N GLU A 100 15.14 5.96 0.60
CA GLU A 100 15.44 5.27 1.85
C GLU A 100 14.18 4.65 2.45
N LEU A 101 13.08 5.42 2.48
CA LEU A 101 11.79 4.92 2.98
C LEU A 101 11.21 3.83 2.10
N ALA A 102 11.34 3.95 0.78
CA ALA A 102 10.92 2.92 -0.16
C ALA A 102 11.67 1.60 0.09
N ASP A 103 12.98 1.66 0.26
CA ASP A 103 13.80 0.48 0.57
C ASP A 103 13.37 -0.17 1.88
N GLU A 104 13.31 0.60 2.97
CA GLU A 104 13.00 0.09 4.30
C GLU A 104 11.57 -0.49 4.36
N MET A 105 10.59 0.28 3.89
CA MET A 105 9.19 -0.15 3.89
C MET A 105 8.98 -1.42 3.07
N THR A 106 9.56 -1.52 1.86
CA THR A 106 9.36 -2.71 1.00
C THR A 106 10.09 -3.95 1.50
N GLN A 107 11.04 -3.80 2.44
CA GLN A 107 11.68 -4.91 3.15
C GLN A 107 10.88 -5.36 4.38
N HIS A 108 10.28 -4.43 5.11
CA HIS A 108 9.67 -4.72 6.42
C HIS A 108 8.15 -4.87 6.39
N PHE A 109 7.46 -4.25 5.43
CA PHE A 109 6.00 -4.31 5.33
C PHE A 109 5.59 -5.54 4.54
N ASP A 110 5.61 -6.68 5.20
CA ASP A 110 5.12 -7.93 4.64
C ASP A 110 3.60 -7.90 4.44
N LYS A 111 3.10 -8.64 3.44
CA LYS A 111 1.66 -8.66 3.06
C LYS A 111 0.71 -9.13 4.17
N GLU A 112 1.22 -9.77 5.22
CA GLU A 112 0.42 -10.26 6.35
C GLU A 112 0.34 -9.23 7.49
N LEU A 113 1.03 -8.08 7.38
CA LEU A 113 0.94 -6.98 8.35
C LEU A 113 -0.52 -6.60 8.73
N PRO A 114 -1.50 -6.54 7.80
CA PRO A 114 -2.89 -6.27 8.17
C PRO A 114 -3.46 -7.26 9.19
N LEU A 115 -3.05 -8.54 9.16
CA LEU A 115 -3.55 -9.56 10.09
C LEU A 115 -3.05 -9.39 11.54
N ARG A 116 -2.17 -8.42 11.79
CA ARG A 116 -1.78 -8.02 13.15
C ARG A 116 -2.76 -7.00 13.75
N PHE A 117 -3.64 -6.43 12.92
CA PHE A 117 -4.66 -5.43 13.29
C PHE A 117 -6.08 -5.97 13.11
N TYR A 118 -6.29 -6.82 12.10
CA TYR A 118 -7.59 -7.40 11.78
C TYR A 118 -7.62 -8.89 12.10
N SER A 119 -8.77 -9.37 12.56
CA SER A 119 -9.09 -10.80 12.49
C SER A 119 -9.22 -11.22 11.03
N ARG A 120 -8.89 -12.48 10.73
CA ARG A 120 -9.09 -13.04 9.38
C ARG A 120 -10.55 -12.99 8.95
N GLU A 121 -11.47 -13.20 9.88
CA GLU A 121 -12.91 -13.16 9.63
C GLU A 121 -13.36 -11.78 9.16
N LEU A 122 -12.93 -10.72 9.86
CA LEU A 122 -13.27 -9.36 9.46
C LEU A 122 -12.59 -8.96 8.15
N LEU A 123 -11.26 -9.16 8.06
CA LEU A 123 -10.47 -8.66 6.93
C LEU A 123 -10.93 -9.24 5.59
N PHE A 124 -11.28 -10.52 5.56
CA PHE A 124 -11.69 -11.20 4.33
C PHE A 124 -13.21 -11.27 4.13
N SER A 125 -13.98 -10.49 4.90
CA SER A 125 -15.42 -10.32 4.67
C SER A 125 -15.71 -9.45 3.45
N ASP A 126 -16.86 -9.66 2.80
CA ASP A 126 -17.30 -8.83 1.66
C ASP A 126 -17.38 -7.35 2.04
N ARG A 127 -17.85 -7.06 3.26
CA ARG A 127 -17.96 -5.69 3.78
C ARG A 127 -16.59 -4.98 3.82
N ALA A 128 -15.53 -5.67 4.23
CA ALA A 128 -14.18 -5.11 4.26
C ALA A 128 -13.56 -4.94 2.86
N ARG A 129 -14.01 -5.73 1.87
CA ARG A 129 -13.63 -5.56 0.47
C ARG A 129 -14.28 -4.33 -0.16
N GLU A 130 -15.52 -4.04 0.19
CA GLU A 130 -16.30 -2.95 -0.41
C GLU A 130 -16.15 -1.60 0.31
N THR A 131 -16.00 -1.63 1.63
CA THR A 131 -15.93 -0.44 2.46
C THR A 131 -14.76 -0.56 3.42
N PHE A 132 -14.12 0.57 3.74
CA PHE A 132 -13.10 0.58 4.77
C PHE A 132 -13.75 0.35 6.14
N ILE A 133 -13.24 -0.65 6.86
CA ILE A 133 -13.67 -0.98 8.21
C ILE A 133 -12.46 -0.83 9.13
N GLU A 134 -12.65 -0.24 10.30
CA GLU A 134 -11.59 -0.13 11.30
C GLU A 134 -11.20 -1.52 11.85
N PRO A 135 -9.95 -1.73 12.26
CA PRO A 135 -9.49 -3.03 12.75
C PRO A 135 -10.09 -3.42 14.11
N ASP A 136 -10.29 -4.74 14.30
CA ASP A 136 -10.95 -5.34 15.47
C ASP A 136 -10.00 -6.04 16.46
N VAL A 137 -8.77 -6.37 16.05
CA VAL A 137 -7.77 -7.00 16.94
C VAL A 137 -6.92 -5.95 17.64
N ARG A 138 -6.46 -4.94 16.90
CA ARG A 138 -5.66 -3.84 17.42
C ARG A 138 -5.98 -2.57 16.65
N ALA A 139 -6.20 -1.47 17.37
CA ALA A 139 -6.44 -0.17 16.76
C ALA A 139 -5.27 0.23 15.82
N PHE A 140 -5.64 0.85 14.70
CA PHE A 140 -4.69 1.39 13.74
C PHE A 140 -4.16 2.73 14.25
N GLU A 141 -3.11 2.67 15.06
CA GLU A 141 -2.42 3.87 15.58
C GLU A 141 -1.02 3.93 14.97
N PRO A 142 -0.50 5.12 14.58
CA PRO A 142 0.84 5.27 14.04
C PRO A 142 1.93 4.60 14.90
N SER A 143 1.82 4.72 16.22
CA SER A 143 2.72 4.07 17.18
C SER A 143 2.62 2.54 17.18
N ALA A 144 1.45 1.98 16.88
CA ALA A 144 1.25 0.54 16.80
C ALA A 144 1.90 -0.07 15.55
N LEU A 145 2.00 0.67 14.45
CA LEU A 145 2.64 0.22 13.21
C LEU A 145 4.16 0.12 13.36
N LEU A 146 4.78 1.12 14.00
CA LEU A 146 6.23 1.16 14.22
C LEU A 146 6.70 0.03 15.16
N ALA A 147 5.98 -0.20 16.26
CA ALA A 147 6.32 -1.26 17.22
C ALA A 147 6.24 -2.68 16.63
N VAL A 148 5.47 -2.84 15.55
CA VAL A 148 5.25 -4.12 14.87
C VAL A 148 6.33 -4.39 13.82
N GLY A 149 6.89 -3.35 13.20
CA GLY A 149 8.04 -3.44 12.29
C GLY A 149 9.38 -3.62 13.00
N GLU A 150 9.58 -2.98 14.17
CA GLU A 150 10.85 -3.03 14.92
C GLU A 150 11.13 -4.38 15.58
N SER A 151 10.10 -5.20 15.85
CA SER A 151 10.28 -6.53 16.47
C SER A 151 11.08 -7.54 15.62
N VAL A 152 11.40 -7.20 14.36
CA VAL A 152 12.24 -8.01 13.47
C VAL A 152 13.73 -7.64 13.58
N ASN A 153 14.09 -6.53 14.25
CA ASN A 153 15.47 -6.02 14.34
C ASN A 153 16.24 -6.42 15.61
N SER A 154 15.81 -7.47 16.32
CA SER A 154 16.60 -8.06 17.42
C SER A 154 17.20 -9.40 17.03
N HIS A 155 18.12 -9.43 16.05
CA HIS A 155 19.13 -10.50 15.91
C HIS A 155 20.41 -9.94 15.28
#